data_AF-A0A1Q6M437-F1
#
_entry.id   AF-A0A1Q6M437-F1
#
_cell.length_a   1.000
_cell.length_b   1.000
_cell.length_c   1.000
_cell.angle_alpha   90.00
_cell.angle_beta   90.00
_cell.angle_gamma   90.00
#
_symmetry.space_group_name_H-M   'P 1'
#
loop_
_entity.id
_entity.type
_entity.pdbx_description
1 polymer ?
#
loop_
_entity_poly.entity_id
_entity_poly.type
_entity_poly.pdbx_seq_one_letter_code
_entity_poly.pdbx_strand_id
1 'polypeptide(L)'
;MKKKIILIIIVLIVITLAGGVYYKINHQENSKNLSEENDSQNRNEEISTNNEPKVDSYGYRALSELPQDYSLEQAIDDGCVVITYNKIYGKDKLDKFIENTKINSQERKEDKIRIVQFTVEGDLIIKDLEYKKEERLDDCFKLDKTGYILTVDNTRDKFSADEDRKIAVDDDIPAVFYGIIKEEKDDDIHIVLALYAEIDYASDAAKIYKAIEVCEYRKSIEDSEVTIMEE
;
A
#
# COMPACT_ATOMS: atom_id res chain seq x y z
N MET A 1 -5.32 9.01 34.47
CA MET A 1 -4.73 7.65 34.52
C MET A 1 -4.51 7.19 33.10
N LYS A 2 -3.26 7.17 32.63
CA LYS A 2 -2.90 6.73 31.28
C LYS A 2 -3.01 5.20 31.22
N LYS A 3 -3.89 4.66 30.38
CA LYS A 3 -3.94 3.22 30.16
C LYS A 3 -2.86 2.86 29.15
N LYS A 4 -1.82 2.15 29.62
CA LYS A 4 -0.88 1.47 28.74
C LYS A 4 -1.58 0.21 28.24
N ILE A 5 -2.05 0.20 27.00
CA ILE A 5 -2.50 -1.04 26.36
C ILE A 5 -1.27 -1.62 25.67
N ILE A 6 -0.62 -2.54 26.36
CA ILE A 6 0.47 -3.35 25.81
C ILE A 6 -0.20 -4.43 24.95
N LEU A 7 -0.19 -4.25 23.64
CA LEU A 7 -0.59 -5.29 22.70
C LEU A 7 0.67 -6.01 22.23
N ILE A 8 1.10 -7.01 23.00
CA ILE A 8 2.20 -7.91 22.63
C ILE A 8 1.66 -8.85 21.54
N ILE A 9 1.93 -8.55 20.28
CA ILE A 9 1.92 -9.56 19.21
C ILE A 9 3.36 -10.07 19.12
N ILE A 10 3.57 -11.30 19.57
CA ILE A 10 4.86 -11.99 19.54
C ILE A 10 5.13 -12.36 18.09
N VAL A 11 5.89 -11.53 17.37
CA VAL A 11 6.69 -11.98 16.23
C VAL A 11 8.14 -11.98 16.70
N LEU A 12 8.60 -13.16 17.13
CA LEU A 12 9.95 -13.44 17.63
C LEU A 12 10.96 -13.44 16.47
N ILE A 13 11.23 -12.28 15.89
CA ILE A 13 12.37 -12.11 14.97
C ILE A 13 13.25 -10.97 15.49
N VAL A 14 14.12 -11.32 16.44
CA VAL A 14 15.44 -10.70 16.70
C VAL A 14 15.50 -9.16 16.57
N ILE A 15 14.70 -8.43 17.36
CA ILE A 15 14.91 -6.99 17.59
C ILE A 15 15.57 -6.81 18.96
N THR A 16 16.73 -7.43 19.18
CA THR A 16 17.50 -7.25 20.43
C THR A 16 18.68 -6.30 20.29
N LEU A 17 18.97 -5.71 19.12
CA LEU A 17 20.21 -4.94 18.94
C LEU A 17 20.08 -3.72 18.02
N ALA A 18 19.17 -2.78 18.29
CA ALA A 18 19.35 -1.36 17.99
C ALA A 18 18.18 -0.55 18.58
N GLY A 19 18.49 0.56 19.25
CA GLY A 19 17.60 1.34 20.11
C GLY A 19 16.19 1.59 19.55
N GLY A 20 15.18 1.30 20.38
CA GLY A 20 13.81 1.75 20.15
C GLY A 20 13.77 3.27 20.06
N VAL A 21 13.30 3.78 18.93
CA VAL A 21 13.14 5.22 18.70
C VAL A 21 11.77 5.63 19.25
N TYR A 22 11.78 6.48 20.29
CA TYR A 22 10.57 7.01 20.93
C TYR A 22 10.05 8.23 20.14
N TYR A 23 8.87 8.13 19.53
CA TYR A 23 8.23 9.24 18.80
C TYR A 23 6.97 9.73 19.54
N LYS A 24 6.88 11.04 19.75
CA LYS A 24 5.70 11.72 20.31
C LYS A 24 5.00 12.49 19.19
N ILE A 25 3.86 12.00 18.72
CA ILE A 25 3.05 12.69 17.70
C ILE A 25 2.11 13.68 18.41
N ASN A 26 2.28 14.97 18.13
CA ASN A 26 1.31 16.01 18.50
C ASN A 26 0.56 16.39 17.22
N HIS A 27 -0.70 15.96 17.07
CA HIS A 27 -1.56 16.55 16.04
C HIS A 27 -2.00 17.93 16.50
N GLN A 28 -1.53 18.97 15.81
CA GLN A 28 -2.19 20.28 15.84
C GLN A 28 -3.06 20.34 14.59
N GLU A 29 -4.38 20.31 14.76
CA GLU A 29 -5.32 20.59 13.67
C GLU A 29 -5.02 21.97 13.09
N ASN A 30 -4.58 22.01 11.83
CA ASN A 30 -4.58 23.23 11.05
C ASN A 30 -5.69 23.10 10.00
N SER A 31 -6.92 23.45 10.40
CA SER A 31 -7.94 23.84 9.43
C SER A 31 -7.48 25.14 8.75
N LYS A 32 -6.93 25.04 7.54
CA LYS A 32 -6.83 26.20 6.64
C LYS A 32 -7.66 25.92 5.41
N ASN A 33 -8.88 26.46 5.43
CA ASN A 33 -9.57 26.87 4.22
C ASN A 33 -8.64 27.84 3.47
N LEU A 34 -8.34 27.55 2.21
CA LEU A 34 -7.73 28.51 1.31
C LEU A 34 -8.55 28.57 0.03
N SER A 35 -9.42 29.57 0.01
CA SER A 35 -10.12 30.07 -1.15
C SER A 35 -9.24 31.09 -1.90
N GLU A 36 -9.32 31.02 -3.24
CA GLU A 36 -8.93 32.03 -4.24
C GLU A 36 -7.40 32.20 -4.45
N GLU A 37 -6.87 32.30 -5.67
CA GLU A 37 -7.37 33.06 -6.81
C GLU A 37 -6.78 32.53 -8.14
N ASN A 38 -7.52 32.70 -9.23
CA ASN A 38 -7.14 32.29 -10.59
C ASN A 38 -5.98 33.14 -11.13
N ASP A 39 -4.98 32.50 -11.75
CA ASP A 39 -4.17 33.19 -12.75
C ASP A 39 -4.06 32.33 -14.02
N SER A 40 -4.83 32.75 -15.00
CA SER A 40 -4.91 32.17 -16.33
C SER A 40 -3.67 32.56 -17.15
N GLN A 41 -2.79 31.61 -17.43
CA GLN A 41 -1.86 31.71 -18.56
C GLN A 41 -2.26 30.72 -19.65
N ASN A 42 -2.96 31.30 -20.63
CA ASN A 42 -3.36 30.69 -21.88
C ASN A 42 -2.10 30.39 -22.72
N ARG A 43 -1.73 29.12 -22.82
CA ARG A 43 -0.77 28.64 -23.81
C ARG A 43 -1.48 27.56 -24.62
N ASN A 44 -1.89 27.93 -25.83
CA ASN A 44 -2.50 27.03 -26.79
C ASN A 44 -1.49 25.92 -27.13
N GLU A 45 -1.62 24.76 -26.48
CA GLU A 45 -1.04 23.53 -26.97
C GLU A 45 -2.07 22.87 -27.89
N GLU A 46 -1.63 22.61 -29.11
CA GLU A 46 -2.38 21.94 -30.15
C GLU A 46 -2.90 20.59 -29.62
N ILE A 47 -4.23 20.43 -29.62
CA ILE A 47 -4.89 19.15 -29.36
C ILE A 47 -4.49 18.18 -30.48
N SER A 48 -3.47 17.37 -30.21
CA SER A 48 -3.32 16.06 -30.83
C SER A 48 -4.10 15.07 -29.98
N THR A 49 -5.31 14.72 -30.42
CA THR A 49 -6.09 13.60 -29.86
C THR A 49 -5.41 12.27 -30.21
N ASN A 50 -4.34 11.94 -29.52
CA ASN A 50 -3.88 10.57 -29.39
C ASN A 50 -4.45 10.07 -28.06
N ASN A 51 -5.57 9.35 -28.12
CA ASN A 51 -6.28 8.77 -26.98
C ASN A 51 -5.51 7.57 -26.39
N GLU A 52 -4.19 7.72 -26.16
CA GLU A 52 -3.46 6.73 -25.37
C GLU A 52 -3.84 6.91 -23.89
N PRO A 53 -4.15 5.82 -23.16
CA PRO A 53 -4.46 5.91 -21.75
C PRO A 53 -3.29 6.53 -20.99
N LYS A 54 -3.55 7.52 -20.15
CA LYS A 54 -2.52 8.16 -19.34
C LYS A 54 -2.09 7.20 -18.23
N VAL A 55 -0.92 6.62 -18.38
CA VAL A 55 -0.28 5.80 -17.33
C VAL A 55 0.62 6.65 -16.43
N ASP A 56 0.76 6.25 -15.18
CA ASP A 56 1.72 6.84 -14.25
C ASP A 56 3.17 6.40 -14.55
N SER A 57 4.14 6.90 -13.77
CA SER A 57 5.57 6.58 -13.93
C SER A 57 5.90 5.09 -13.73
N TYR A 58 4.97 4.31 -13.18
CA TYR A 58 5.10 2.87 -12.95
C TYR A 58 4.35 2.05 -14.00
N GLY A 59 3.72 2.71 -14.99
CA GLY A 59 3.00 2.06 -16.09
C GLY A 59 1.55 1.72 -15.77
N TYR A 60 0.99 2.19 -14.65
CA TYR A 60 -0.39 1.90 -14.28
C TYR A 60 -1.34 3.04 -14.65
N ARG A 61 -2.49 2.69 -15.23
CA ARG A 61 -3.64 3.60 -15.38
C ARG A 61 -4.27 3.88 -14.02
N ALA A 62 -4.93 5.02 -13.82
CA ALA A 62 -5.67 5.26 -12.58
C ALA A 62 -6.75 4.19 -12.36
N LEU A 63 -7.00 3.78 -11.10
CA LEU A 63 -8.00 2.74 -10.79
C LEU A 63 -9.41 3.11 -11.29
N SER A 64 -9.75 4.40 -11.22
CA SER A 64 -11.03 4.93 -11.73
C SER A 64 -11.20 4.82 -13.25
N GLU A 65 -10.12 4.60 -14.00
CA GLU A 65 -10.14 4.44 -15.46
C GLU A 65 -10.19 2.97 -15.89
N LEU A 66 -10.07 2.02 -14.95
CA LEU A 66 -10.20 0.60 -15.25
C LEU A 66 -11.65 0.26 -15.59
N PRO A 67 -11.90 -0.61 -16.59
CA PRO A 67 -13.25 -1.01 -16.95
C PRO A 67 -13.95 -1.74 -15.80
N GLN A 68 -15.29 -1.71 -15.77
CA GLN A 68 -16.06 -2.41 -14.73
C GLN A 68 -15.95 -3.94 -14.86
N ASP A 69 -15.83 -4.43 -16.10
CA ASP A 69 -15.58 -5.83 -16.46
C ASP A 69 -14.07 -6.16 -16.56
N TYR A 70 -13.25 -5.53 -15.71
CA TYR A 70 -11.80 -5.75 -15.69
C TYR A 70 -11.45 -7.22 -15.47
N SER A 71 -10.82 -7.84 -16.48
CA SER A 71 -10.58 -9.28 -16.50
C SER A 71 -9.22 -9.68 -15.92
N LEU A 72 -9.07 -10.97 -15.63
CA LEU A 72 -7.81 -11.56 -15.23
C LEU A 72 -6.71 -11.34 -16.28
N GLU A 73 -7.04 -11.54 -17.56
CA GLU A 73 -6.11 -11.35 -18.68
C GLU A 73 -5.67 -9.88 -18.78
N GLN A 74 -6.62 -8.94 -18.65
CA GLN A 74 -6.31 -7.52 -18.64
C GLN A 74 -5.40 -7.14 -17.47
N ALA A 75 -5.61 -7.71 -16.27
CA ALA A 75 -4.75 -7.50 -15.12
C ALA A 75 -3.33 -8.01 -15.34
N ILE A 76 -3.16 -9.16 -15.98
CA ILE A 76 -1.86 -9.72 -16.34
C ILE A 76 -1.17 -8.86 -17.40
N ASP A 77 -1.90 -8.45 -18.45
CA ASP A 77 -1.38 -7.64 -19.55
C ASP A 77 -0.97 -6.24 -19.08
N ASP A 78 -1.73 -5.66 -18.14
CA ASP A 78 -1.38 -4.40 -17.46
C ASP A 78 -0.19 -4.56 -16.47
N GLY A 79 0.35 -5.77 -16.34
CA GLY A 79 1.52 -6.06 -15.53
C GLY A 79 1.26 -6.06 -14.01
N CYS A 80 0.01 -6.23 -13.58
CA CYS A 80 -0.33 -6.33 -12.16
C CYS A 80 0.23 -7.60 -11.52
N VAL A 81 0.31 -7.61 -10.19
CA VAL A 81 0.38 -8.85 -9.43
C VAL A 81 -1.03 -9.39 -9.30
N VAL A 82 -1.30 -10.56 -9.88
CA VAL A 82 -2.64 -11.15 -9.88
C VAL A 82 -2.66 -12.37 -8.99
N ILE A 83 -3.46 -12.33 -7.94
CA ILE A 83 -3.62 -13.41 -6.96
C ILE A 83 -4.96 -14.09 -7.21
N THR A 84 -4.87 -15.37 -7.58
CA THR A 84 -6.00 -16.29 -7.69
C THR A 84 -5.89 -17.37 -6.63
N TYR A 85 -6.92 -18.20 -6.49
CA TYR A 85 -6.95 -19.29 -5.50
C TYR A 85 -5.74 -20.27 -5.58
N ASN A 86 -5.20 -20.50 -6.79
CA ASN A 86 -4.15 -21.52 -7.01
C ASN A 86 -2.84 -20.96 -7.57
N LYS A 87 -2.79 -19.66 -7.90
CA LYS A 87 -1.66 -19.09 -8.64
C LYS A 87 -1.50 -17.60 -8.40
N ILE A 88 -0.25 -17.17 -8.38
CA ILE A 88 0.14 -15.77 -8.37
C ILE A 88 0.85 -15.47 -9.69
N TYR A 89 0.43 -14.42 -10.39
CA TYR A 89 1.14 -13.86 -11.54
C TYR A 89 1.92 -12.62 -11.08
N GLY A 90 3.14 -12.44 -11.58
CA GLY A 90 3.99 -11.30 -11.17
C GLY A 90 4.55 -11.42 -9.75
N LYS A 91 4.73 -12.65 -9.23
CA LYS A 91 5.27 -12.91 -7.89
C LYS A 91 6.66 -12.29 -7.68
N ASP A 92 7.49 -12.30 -8.70
CA ASP A 92 8.79 -11.63 -8.75
C ASP A 92 8.68 -10.11 -8.54
N LYS A 93 7.63 -9.46 -9.07
CA LYS A 93 7.35 -8.04 -8.83
C LYS A 93 6.94 -7.79 -7.38
N LEU A 94 6.13 -8.67 -6.79
CA LEU A 94 5.75 -8.59 -5.37
C LEU A 94 6.99 -8.72 -4.48
N ASP A 95 7.82 -9.72 -4.73
CA ASP A 95 9.03 -9.94 -3.94
C ASP A 95 10.02 -8.78 -4.08
N LYS A 96 10.17 -8.23 -5.30
CA LYS A 96 10.98 -7.04 -5.56
C LYS A 96 10.46 -5.80 -4.85
N PHE A 97 9.14 -5.56 -4.85
CA PHE A 97 8.53 -4.45 -4.13
C PHE A 97 8.78 -4.55 -2.62
N ILE A 98 8.62 -5.76 -2.04
CA ILE A 98 8.91 -6.02 -0.63
C ILE A 98 10.39 -5.75 -0.34
N GLU A 99 11.31 -6.25 -1.17
CA GLU A 99 12.75 -6.03 -1.00
C GLU A 99 13.12 -4.53 -1.11
N ASN A 100 12.52 -3.82 -2.06
CA ASN A 100 12.75 -2.39 -2.25
C ASN A 100 12.26 -1.55 -1.08
N THR A 101 11.19 -1.98 -0.40
CA THR A 101 10.50 -1.15 0.61
C THR A 101 10.61 -1.68 2.04
N LYS A 102 11.22 -2.86 2.27
CA LYS A 102 11.39 -3.43 3.62
C LYS A 102 12.19 -2.49 4.52
N ILE A 103 11.89 -2.54 5.82
CA ILE A 103 12.50 -1.69 6.84
C ILE A 103 14.02 -1.75 6.87
N ASN A 104 14.59 -2.93 6.66
CA ASN A 104 16.03 -3.19 6.78
C ASN A 104 16.81 -2.93 5.49
N SER A 105 16.17 -2.40 4.44
CA SER A 105 16.89 -2.02 3.22
C SER A 105 17.78 -0.81 3.50
N GLN A 106 19.06 -0.91 3.13
CA GLN A 106 20.09 0.13 3.35
C GLN A 106 19.59 1.51 2.90
N GLU A 107 18.85 1.54 1.80
CA GLU A 107 17.98 2.64 1.42
C GLU A 107 16.69 2.03 0.82
N ARG A 108 15.54 2.27 1.46
CA ARG A 108 14.25 1.94 0.84
C ARG A 108 14.18 2.65 -0.52
N LYS A 109 13.58 2.06 -1.54
CA LYS A 109 13.44 2.67 -2.88
C LYS A 109 11.99 3.01 -3.12
N GLU A 110 11.74 4.15 -3.75
CA GLU A 110 10.41 4.46 -4.25
C GLU A 110 9.99 3.37 -5.23
N ASP A 111 8.79 2.85 -5.03
CA ASP A 111 8.26 1.74 -5.81
C ASP A 111 6.73 1.74 -5.73
N LYS A 112 6.09 1.11 -6.70
CA LYS A 112 4.63 0.95 -6.74
C LYS A 112 4.26 -0.43 -7.28
N ILE A 113 3.28 -1.05 -6.65
CA ILE A 113 2.71 -2.30 -7.09
C ILE A 113 1.18 -2.18 -7.18
N ARG A 114 0.60 -2.76 -8.24
CA ARG A 114 -0.83 -3.01 -8.35
C ARG A 114 -1.09 -4.47 -8.07
N ILE A 115 -1.95 -4.75 -7.10
CA ILE A 115 -2.35 -6.10 -6.71
C ILE A 115 -3.83 -6.27 -7.06
N VAL A 116 -4.14 -7.33 -7.80
CA VAL A 116 -5.49 -7.72 -8.17
C VAL A 116 -5.77 -9.05 -7.52
N GLN A 117 -6.69 -9.10 -6.57
CA GLN A 117 -7.05 -10.31 -5.84
C GLN A 117 -8.50 -10.66 -6.11
N PHE A 118 -8.73 -11.91 -6.51
CA PHE A 118 -10.07 -12.46 -6.68
C PHE A 118 -10.58 -13.01 -5.36
N THR A 119 -11.80 -12.63 -4.96
CA THR A 119 -12.48 -13.25 -3.82
C THR A 119 -12.86 -14.70 -4.15
N VAL A 120 -13.29 -15.48 -3.15
CA VAL A 120 -13.72 -16.87 -3.38
C VAL A 120 -14.95 -16.95 -4.29
N GLU A 121 -15.75 -15.88 -4.34
CA GLU A 121 -16.90 -15.70 -5.22
C GLU A 121 -16.53 -15.19 -6.62
N GLY A 122 -15.26 -14.82 -6.84
CA GLY A 122 -14.73 -14.37 -8.12
C GLY A 122 -14.83 -12.87 -8.37
N ASP A 123 -15.17 -12.06 -7.36
CA ASP A 123 -15.16 -10.61 -7.50
C ASP A 123 -13.74 -10.06 -7.34
N LEU A 124 -13.47 -8.89 -7.94
CA LEU A 124 -12.13 -8.28 -7.95
C LEU A 124 -11.98 -7.21 -6.88
N ILE A 125 -10.93 -7.34 -6.08
CA ILE A 125 -10.40 -6.27 -5.22
C ILE A 125 -9.06 -5.84 -5.81
N ILE A 126 -8.92 -4.56 -6.13
CA ILE A 126 -7.71 -4.00 -6.72
C ILE A 126 -7.08 -3.03 -5.72
N LYS A 127 -5.78 -3.18 -5.48
CA LYS A 127 -5.01 -2.34 -4.56
C LYS A 127 -3.77 -1.80 -5.24
N ASP A 128 -3.61 -0.47 -5.23
CA ASP A 128 -2.33 0.17 -5.52
C ASP A 128 -1.63 0.45 -4.19
N LEU A 129 -0.44 -0.12 -4.01
CA LEU A 129 0.44 0.21 -2.90
C LEU A 129 1.67 0.91 -3.44
N GLU A 130 1.85 2.17 -3.06
CA GLU A 130 2.97 3.00 -3.47
C GLU A 130 3.80 3.38 -2.24
N TYR A 131 5.12 3.28 -2.35
CA TYR A 131 6.05 3.81 -1.36
C TYR A 131 6.75 5.04 -1.93
N LYS A 132 6.61 6.19 -1.27
CA LYS A 132 7.24 7.45 -1.66
C LYS A 132 8.27 7.91 -0.65
N LYS A 133 9.29 8.59 -1.15
CA LYS A 133 10.18 9.44 -0.38
C LYS A 133 9.80 10.89 -0.68
N GLU A 134 9.18 11.59 0.27
CA GLU A 134 8.98 13.03 0.08
C GLU A 134 10.35 13.74 0.11
N GLU A 135 10.63 14.54 -0.93
CA GLU A 135 11.82 15.39 -0.97
C GLU A 135 11.72 16.50 0.09
N ARG A 136 12.84 16.73 0.77
CA ARG A 136 13.00 17.75 1.81
C ARG A 136 12.55 19.13 1.31
N LEU A 137 11.50 19.66 1.93
CA LEU A 137 11.20 21.09 1.91
C LEU A 137 11.67 21.71 3.25
N ASP A 138 12.92 22.16 3.20
CA ASP A 138 13.54 23.25 3.97
C ASP A 138 13.54 23.14 5.51
N ASP A 139 14.74 22.92 6.09
CA ASP A 139 15.33 23.28 7.41
C ASP A 139 14.47 23.44 8.69
N CYS A 140 13.21 23.07 8.71
CA CYS A 140 12.31 23.25 9.84
C CYS A 140 11.62 21.95 10.23
N PHE A 141 12.35 20.99 10.81
CA PHE A 141 11.82 19.82 11.56
C PHE A 141 10.53 19.17 11.00
N LYS A 142 10.30 19.20 9.69
CA LYS A 142 9.22 18.45 9.07
C LYS A 142 9.77 17.05 8.91
N LEU A 143 9.18 16.13 9.67
CA LEU A 143 9.41 14.70 9.56
C LEU A 143 9.41 14.35 8.07
N ASP A 144 10.48 13.72 7.57
CA ASP A 144 10.52 13.24 6.18
C ASP A 144 9.22 12.44 5.96
N LYS A 145 8.27 12.92 5.15
CA LYS A 145 7.04 12.14 4.90
C LYS A 145 7.37 11.06 3.87
N THR A 146 8.29 10.19 4.25
CA THR A 146 8.38 8.87 3.64
C THR A 146 7.18 8.07 4.14
N GLY A 147 6.49 7.42 3.23
CA GLY A 147 5.20 6.82 3.56
C GLY A 147 4.70 5.89 2.48
N TYR A 148 3.74 5.07 2.88
CA TYR A 148 2.95 4.30 1.95
C TYR A 148 1.68 5.07 1.60
N ILE A 149 1.25 4.96 0.35
CA ILE A 149 -0.07 5.38 -0.11
C ILE A 149 -0.76 4.10 -0.56
N LEU A 150 -1.88 3.76 0.07
CA LEU A 150 -2.70 2.62 -0.30
C LEU A 150 -3.99 3.12 -0.93
N THR A 151 -4.21 2.79 -2.20
CA THR A 151 -5.51 2.99 -2.85
C THR A 151 -6.19 1.64 -3.03
N VAL A 152 -7.41 1.51 -2.53
CA VAL A 152 -8.23 0.28 -2.63
C VAL A 152 -9.45 0.58 -3.48
N ASP A 153 -9.66 -0.23 -4.52
CA ASP A 153 -10.86 -0.26 -5.34
C ASP A 153 -11.60 -1.57 -5.09
N ASN A 154 -12.74 -1.48 -4.41
CA ASN A 154 -13.69 -2.57 -4.21
C ASN A 154 -15.02 -2.30 -4.94
N THR A 155 -15.04 -1.43 -5.95
CA THR A 155 -16.27 -1.11 -6.71
C THR A 155 -16.88 -2.31 -7.44
N ARG A 156 -16.07 -3.36 -7.65
CA ARG A 156 -16.43 -4.60 -8.35
C ARG A 156 -16.81 -5.74 -7.39
N ASP A 157 -16.68 -5.55 -6.08
CA ASP A 157 -17.13 -6.50 -5.08
C ASP A 157 -18.64 -6.41 -4.90
N LYS A 158 -19.38 -7.40 -5.42
CA LYS A 158 -20.85 -7.41 -5.42
C LYS A 158 -21.43 -7.77 -4.05
N PHE A 159 -20.61 -8.32 -3.15
CA PHE A 159 -21.03 -8.70 -1.80
C PHE A 159 -20.79 -7.58 -0.79
N SER A 160 -20.01 -6.56 -1.15
CA SER A 160 -19.94 -5.30 -0.42
C SER A 160 -21.25 -4.50 -0.53
N ALA A 161 -21.63 -3.83 0.57
CA ALA A 161 -22.76 -2.90 0.58
C ALA A 161 -22.53 -1.79 -0.46
N ASP A 162 -23.62 -1.28 -1.05
CA ASP A 162 -23.56 -0.25 -2.09
C ASP A 162 -22.73 0.98 -1.68
N GLU A 163 -22.80 1.37 -0.40
CA GLU A 163 -22.07 2.49 0.19
C GLU A 163 -20.57 2.21 0.40
N ASP A 164 -20.19 0.94 0.42
CA ASP A 164 -18.82 0.49 0.61
C ASP A 164 -18.09 0.22 -0.71
N ARG A 165 -18.81 0.05 -1.82
CA ARG A 165 -18.25 -0.07 -3.17
C ARG A 165 -17.69 1.27 -3.67
N LYS A 166 -16.43 1.56 -3.35
CA LYS A 166 -15.77 2.83 -3.67
C LYS A 166 -14.28 2.65 -3.92
N ILE A 167 -13.67 3.72 -4.42
CA ILE A 167 -12.22 3.84 -4.42
C ILE A 167 -11.85 4.68 -3.20
N ALA A 168 -11.03 4.12 -2.32
CA ALA A 168 -10.55 4.78 -1.10
C ALA A 168 -9.03 4.93 -1.15
N VAL A 169 -8.53 6.08 -0.71
CA VAL A 169 -7.09 6.38 -0.61
C VAL A 169 -6.75 6.59 0.86
N ASP A 170 -5.73 5.88 1.35
CA ASP A 170 -5.06 6.14 2.63
C ASP A 170 -3.62 6.56 2.35
N ASP A 171 -3.35 7.86 2.50
CA ASP A 171 -2.04 8.49 2.30
C ASP A 171 -1.33 8.82 3.65
N ASP A 172 -1.95 8.44 4.76
CA ASP A 172 -1.41 8.62 6.11
C ASP A 172 -0.97 7.27 6.67
N ILE A 173 0.02 6.68 6.00
CA ILE A 173 0.73 5.46 6.43
C ILE A 173 2.23 5.77 6.53
N PRO A 174 2.67 6.40 7.65
CA PRO A 174 4.03 6.89 7.77
C PRO A 174 5.06 5.76 7.82
N ALA A 175 6.06 5.80 6.95
CA ALA A 175 7.08 4.75 6.86
C ALA A 175 7.98 4.67 8.10
N VAL A 176 7.94 5.68 8.97
CA VAL A 176 8.61 5.69 10.28
C VAL A 176 8.00 4.68 11.27
N PHE A 177 6.72 4.33 11.10
CA PHE A 177 6.02 3.36 11.94
C PHE A 177 5.72 2.05 11.21
N TYR A 178 5.65 2.11 9.87
CA TYR A 178 5.21 1.01 9.02
C TYR A 178 6.33 0.41 8.18
N GLY A 179 6.42 -0.92 8.23
CA GLY A 179 7.28 -1.72 7.39
C GLY A 179 6.48 -2.84 6.76
N ILE A 180 6.74 -3.11 5.48
CA ILE A 180 6.17 -4.28 4.81
C ILE A 180 6.86 -5.55 5.29
N ILE A 181 6.07 -6.56 5.65
CA ILE A 181 6.56 -7.88 6.06
C ILE A 181 5.69 -8.99 5.46
N LYS A 182 6.26 -10.20 5.42
CA LYS A 182 5.53 -11.45 5.18
C LYS A 182 5.22 -12.10 6.52
N GLU A 183 3.96 -12.40 6.79
CA GLU A 183 3.51 -13.16 7.95
C GLU A 183 2.90 -14.48 7.49
N GLU A 184 3.45 -15.59 7.95
CA GLU A 184 2.85 -16.91 7.75
C GLU A 184 1.80 -17.19 8.82
N LYS A 185 0.57 -17.50 8.42
CA LYS A 185 -0.53 -17.89 9.32
C LYS A 185 -1.25 -19.09 8.74
N ASP A 186 -1.36 -20.16 9.52
CA ASP A 186 -1.99 -21.41 9.10
C ASP A 186 -1.47 -21.89 7.72
N ASP A 187 -2.33 -21.93 6.71
CA ASP A 187 -2.03 -22.36 5.34
C ASP A 187 -1.77 -21.18 4.37
N ASP A 188 -1.74 -19.95 4.89
CA ASP A 188 -1.66 -18.71 4.11
C ASP A 188 -0.43 -17.84 4.46
N ILE A 189 -0.04 -17.02 3.50
CA ILE A 189 1.00 -15.99 3.61
C ILE A 189 0.30 -14.64 3.46
N HIS A 190 0.41 -13.81 4.49
CA HIS A 190 -0.13 -12.46 4.52
C HIS A 190 1.00 -11.46 4.28
N ILE A 191 0.80 -10.56 3.33
CA ILE A 191 1.64 -9.39 3.13
C ILE A 191 1.03 -8.24 3.91
N VAL A 192 1.75 -7.75 4.91
CA VAL A 192 1.22 -6.82 5.91
C VAL A 192 2.12 -5.60 6.03
N LEU A 193 1.54 -4.41 6.06
CA LEU A 193 2.21 -3.22 6.59
C LEU A 193 2.09 -3.27 8.12
N ALA A 194 3.13 -3.77 8.76
CA ALA A 194 3.17 -3.96 10.20
C ALA A 194 3.74 -2.74 10.92
N LEU A 195 3.23 -2.51 12.13
CA LEU A 195 3.78 -1.52 13.05
C LEU A 195 5.03 -2.09 13.71
N TYR A 196 6.15 -1.39 13.59
CA TYR A 196 7.41 -1.79 14.24
C TYR A 196 7.87 -0.79 15.32
N ALA A 197 7.04 0.22 15.62
CA ALA A 197 7.31 1.23 16.64
C ALA A 197 6.22 1.22 17.71
N GLU A 198 6.61 1.46 18.97
CA GLU A 198 5.67 1.76 20.04
C GLU A 198 5.21 3.22 19.88
N ILE A 199 3.90 3.42 19.72
CA ILE A 199 3.30 4.75 19.51
C ILE A 199 2.62 5.20 20.82
N ASP A 200 3.10 6.28 21.42
CA ASP A 200 2.46 6.93 22.58
C ASP A 200 1.45 7.96 22.10
N TYR A 201 0.17 7.58 22.08
CA TYR A 201 -0.91 8.45 21.62
C TYR A 201 -1.19 9.55 22.65
N ALA A 202 -1.11 10.81 22.20
CA ALA A 202 -1.28 11.98 23.06
C ALA A 202 -2.71 12.14 23.63
N SER A 203 -3.72 11.55 22.98
CA SER A 203 -5.12 11.60 23.44
C SER A 203 -5.94 10.42 22.89
N ASP A 204 -7.07 10.13 23.54
CA ASP A 204 -8.03 9.11 23.09
C ASP A 204 -8.74 9.48 21.77
N ALA A 205 -8.63 10.73 21.31
CA ALA A 205 -9.16 11.20 20.03
C ALA A 205 -8.17 11.04 18.86
N ALA A 206 -6.93 10.62 19.12
CA ALA A 206 -5.92 10.43 18.08
C ALA A 206 -6.25 9.21 17.19
N LYS A 207 -5.90 9.29 15.89
CA LYS A 207 -5.97 8.14 14.97
C LYS A 207 -5.10 7.00 15.52
N ILE A 208 -5.72 5.84 15.75
CA ILE A 208 -5.01 4.64 16.18
C ILE A 208 -4.53 3.91 14.92
N TYR A 209 -3.22 3.94 14.70
CA TYR A 209 -2.56 3.16 13.67
C TYR A 209 -2.66 1.67 13.99
N LYS A 210 -2.92 0.85 12.96
CA LYS A 210 -3.05 -0.61 13.04
C LYS A 210 -2.29 -1.24 11.88
N ALA A 211 -1.95 -2.52 12.00
CA ALA A 211 -1.45 -3.29 10.87
C ALA A 211 -2.47 -3.28 9.72
N ILE A 212 -1.98 -3.18 8.49
CA ILE A 212 -2.81 -3.12 7.28
C ILE A 212 -2.47 -4.33 6.41
N GLU A 213 -3.46 -5.16 6.11
CA GLU A 213 -3.28 -6.27 5.18
C GLU A 213 -3.31 -5.77 3.73
N VAL A 214 -2.19 -5.98 3.05
CA VAL A 214 -2.01 -5.61 1.65
C VAL A 214 -2.61 -6.69 0.76
N CYS A 215 -2.20 -7.94 0.94
CA CYS A 215 -2.78 -9.09 0.25
C CYS A 215 -2.47 -10.39 1.01
N GLU A 216 -3.13 -11.47 0.61
CA GLU A 216 -2.91 -12.80 1.13
C GLU A 216 -2.90 -13.83 -0.01
N TYR A 217 -2.18 -14.94 0.18
CA TYR A 217 -2.18 -16.07 -0.74
C TYR A 217 -1.75 -17.35 -0.03
N ARG A 218 -2.12 -18.49 -0.60
CA ARG A 218 -1.82 -19.81 -0.01
C ARG A 218 -0.33 -20.17 -0.08
N LYS A 219 0.18 -20.76 1.00
CA LYS A 219 1.55 -21.30 1.08
C LYS A 219 1.84 -22.32 -0.02
N SER A 220 0.86 -23.18 -0.31
CA SER A 220 0.99 -24.23 -1.34
C SER A 220 1.34 -23.71 -2.73
N ILE A 221 1.08 -22.42 -3.00
CA ILE A 221 1.45 -21.79 -4.28
C ILE A 221 2.96 -21.62 -4.37
N GLU A 222 3.65 -21.21 -3.30
CA GLU A 222 5.11 -21.09 -3.30
C GLU A 222 5.78 -22.46 -3.45
N ASP A 223 5.27 -23.50 -2.77
CA ASP A 223 5.82 -24.87 -2.85
C ASP A 223 5.68 -25.48 -4.26
N SER A 224 4.61 -25.12 -4.97
CA SER A 224 4.36 -25.60 -6.34
C SER A 224 5.32 -25.01 -7.36
N GLU A 225 5.80 -23.77 -7.18
CA GLU A 225 6.80 -23.15 -8.06
C GLU A 225 8.19 -23.78 -7.88
N VAL A 226 8.56 -24.13 -6.64
CA VAL A 226 9.85 -24.80 -6.34
C VAL A 226 9.92 -26.17 -7.01
N THR A 227 8.82 -26.93 -7.00
CA THR A 227 8.77 -28.30 -7.55
C THR A 227 8.93 -28.34 -9.08
N ILE A 228 8.52 -27.29 -9.81
CA ILE A 228 8.58 -27.26 -11.28
C ILE A 228 9.98 -26.87 -11.80
N MET A 229 10.83 -26.25 -10.97
CA MET A 229 12.19 -25.84 -11.36
C MET A 229 13.25 -26.95 -11.17
N GLU A 230 12.91 -28.10 -10.60
CA GLU A 230 13.84 -29.22 -10.33
C GLU A 230 13.76 -30.39 -11.33
N GLU A 231 12.96 -30.29 -12.41
CA GLU A 231 12.89 -31.26 -13.52
C GLU A 231 13.60 -30.78 -14.81
#